data_AF-A0A834BYT0-F1
#
_entry.id   AF-A0A834BYT0-F1
#
_cell.length_a   1.000
_cell.length_b   1.000
_cell.length_c   1.000
_cell.angle_alpha   90.00
_cell.angle_beta   90.00
_cell.angle_gamma   90.00
#
_symmetry.space_group_name_H-M   'P 1'
#
loop_
_entity.id
_entity.type
_entity.pdbx_description
1 polymer ?
#
loop_
_entity_poly.entity_id
_entity_poly.type
_entity_poly.pdbx_seq_one_letter_code
_entity_poly.pdbx_strand_id
1 'polypeptide(L)'
;LSSRDVRPSGKASSISLNWSSGDGCLEEVSTSSGRRKDSGTPSRLCRHSLFTRWLQLQRQLNGPASGSQASTESFSACKISAGRYQRALQRFGSALKAGGLGAWYRKPLKSGHFSVTNFGSPNVIRDPVCTMSYEEEALAMPKEHPCLFQK
;
A
#
# COMPACT_ATOMS: atom_id res chain seq x y z
N LEU A 1 -25.67 -27.08 1.48
CA LEU A 1 -24.65 -26.96 0.39
C LEU A 1 -23.26 -26.92 1.04
N SER A 2 -22.61 -28.07 1.20
CA SER A 2 -21.20 -28.11 1.63
C SER A 2 -20.35 -28.33 0.38
N SER A 3 -19.99 -27.24 -0.28
CA SER A 3 -18.95 -27.30 -1.32
C SER A 3 -17.61 -27.33 -0.60
N ARG A 4 -16.95 -28.48 -0.60
CA ARG A 4 -15.52 -28.54 -0.28
C ARG A 4 -14.78 -28.20 -1.56
N ASP A 5 -14.21 -27.01 -1.61
CA ASP A 5 -13.37 -26.63 -2.75
C ASP A 5 -12.22 -27.62 -2.89
N VAL A 6 -12.17 -28.31 -4.03
CA VAL A 6 -11.09 -29.22 -4.38
C VAL A 6 -9.85 -28.37 -4.62
N ARG A 7 -8.71 -28.70 -4.00
CA ARG A 7 -7.46 -27.98 -4.29
C ARG A 7 -7.07 -28.23 -5.74
N PRO A 8 -7.10 -27.19 -6.61
CA PRO A 8 -6.69 -27.37 -7.98
C PRO A 8 -5.18 -27.64 -8.03
N SER A 9 -4.77 -28.71 -8.72
CA SER A 9 -3.37 -28.95 -9.05
C SER A 9 -3.02 -28.15 -10.31
N GLY A 10 -2.20 -27.10 -10.18
CA GLY A 10 -1.80 -26.30 -11.33
C GLY A 10 -1.12 -24.99 -10.96
N LYS A 11 -0.62 -24.27 -11.98
CA LYS A 11 -0.06 -22.93 -11.80
C LYS A 11 -1.19 -21.96 -11.45
N ALA A 12 -0.95 -21.11 -10.45
CA ALA A 12 -1.88 -20.04 -10.12
C ALA A 12 -2.00 -19.05 -11.30
N SER A 13 -3.19 -18.46 -11.45
CA SER A 13 -3.43 -17.41 -12.43
C SER A 13 -2.49 -16.22 -12.20
N SER A 14 -1.98 -15.64 -13.29
CA SER A 14 -1.17 -14.39 -13.28
C SER A 14 -2.04 -13.13 -13.24
N ILE A 15 -3.32 -13.28 -12.90
CA ILE A 15 -4.34 -12.25 -12.99
C ILE A 15 -5.13 -12.20 -11.68
N SER A 16 -5.45 -10.98 -11.26
CA SER A 16 -6.37 -10.68 -10.17
C SER A 16 -7.58 -9.93 -10.71
N LEU A 17 -8.77 -10.34 -10.29
CA LEU A 17 -10.04 -9.72 -10.64
C LEU A 17 -10.57 -8.98 -9.42
N ASN A 18 -11.05 -7.75 -9.58
CA ASN A 18 -11.70 -7.02 -8.50
C ASN A 18 -12.95 -6.29 -8.97
N TRP A 19 -13.94 -6.18 -8.09
CA TRP A 19 -15.19 -5.48 -8.27
C TRP A 19 -15.69 -4.94 -6.93
N SER A 20 -16.27 -3.74 -6.95
CA SER A 20 -16.97 -3.11 -5.84
C SER A 20 -18.38 -2.72 -6.28
N SER A 21 -19.30 -2.65 -5.33
CA SER A 21 -20.67 -2.18 -5.62
C SER A 21 -20.64 -0.78 -6.24
N GLY A 22 -21.36 -0.60 -7.35
CA GLY A 22 -21.37 0.63 -8.14
C GLY A 22 -20.38 0.63 -9.32
N ASP A 23 -19.49 -0.35 -9.40
CA ASP A 23 -18.64 -0.51 -10.58
C ASP A 23 -19.44 -1.06 -11.77
N GLY A 24 -19.33 -0.40 -12.92
CA GLY A 24 -19.97 -0.85 -14.16
C GLY A 24 -19.39 -2.13 -14.75
N CYS A 25 -18.14 -2.49 -14.38
CA CYS A 25 -17.49 -3.72 -14.83
C CYS A 25 -16.41 -4.23 -13.87
N LEU A 26 -15.99 -5.47 -14.08
CA LEU A 26 -14.87 -6.12 -13.41
C LEU A 26 -13.55 -5.51 -13.88
N GLU A 27 -12.64 -5.21 -12.96
CA GLU A 27 -11.28 -4.79 -13.31
C GLU A 27 -10.33 -6.00 -13.28
N GLU A 28 -9.67 -6.26 -14.41
CA GLU A 28 -8.64 -7.30 -14.57
C GLU A 28 -7.24 -6.71 -14.46
N VAL A 29 -6.45 -7.19 -13.47
CA VAL A 29 -5.12 -6.67 -13.14
C VAL A 29 -4.09 -7.79 -13.22
N SER A 30 -2.97 -7.54 -13.89
CA SER A 30 -1.83 -8.46 -13.89
C SER A 30 -1.18 -8.50 -12.50
N THR A 31 -0.99 -9.69 -11.94
CA THR A 31 -0.37 -9.86 -10.62
C THR A 31 1.13 -9.54 -10.62
N SER A 32 1.78 -9.59 -11.79
CA SER A 32 3.21 -9.26 -11.93
C SER A 32 3.46 -7.76 -12.06
N SER A 33 2.60 -7.02 -12.77
CA SER A 33 2.79 -5.58 -13.01
C SER A 33 1.97 -4.69 -12.09
N GLY A 34 0.90 -5.23 -11.47
CA GLY A 34 -0.07 -4.45 -10.70
C GLY A 34 -0.89 -3.46 -11.55
N ARG A 35 -0.84 -3.59 -12.88
CA ARG A 35 -1.55 -2.73 -13.84
C ARG A 35 -2.68 -3.48 -14.50
N ARG A 36 -3.68 -2.73 -14.98
CA ARG A 36 -4.81 -3.28 -15.72
C ARG A 36 -4.33 -3.99 -16.98
N LYS A 37 -4.87 -5.17 -17.25
CA LYS A 37 -4.42 -6.02 -18.36
C LYS A 37 -4.89 -5.52 -19.72
N ASP A 38 -6.07 -4.91 -19.78
CA ASP A 38 -6.69 -4.40 -21.00
C ASP A 38 -5.98 -3.18 -21.57
N SER A 39 -5.54 -2.27 -20.69
CA SER A 39 -5.11 -0.91 -21.04
C SER A 39 -3.69 -0.59 -20.56
N GLY A 40 -3.11 -1.40 -19.68
CA GLY A 40 -1.84 -1.11 -19.00
C GLY A 40 -1.92 0.05 -17.99
N THR A 41 -3.10 0.64 -17.78
CA THR A 41 -3.27 1.76 -16.85
C THR A 41 -3.17 1.30 -15.39
N PRO A 42 -2.84 2.20 -14.44
CA PRO A 42 -2.87 1.86 -13.01
C PRO A 42 -4.24 1.32 -12.58
N SER A 43 -4.26 0.31 -11.72
CA SER A 43 -5.51 -0.19 -11.14
C SER A 43 -6.20 0.90 -10.32
N ARG A 44 -7.54 0.92 -10.30
CA ARG A 44 -8.32 1.76 -9.39
C ARG A 44 -8.01 1.48 -7.92
N LEU A 45 -7.49 0.30 -7.58
CA LEU A 45 -7.08 -0.06 -6.23
C LEU A 45 -5.63 0.34 -5.92
N CYS A 46 -4.92 0.95 -6.88
CA CYS A 46 -3.56 1.42 -6.63
C CYS A 46 -3.57 2.54 -5.57
N ARG A 47 -2.41 2.70 -4.91
CA ARG A 47 -2.20 3.70 -3.85
C ARG A 47 -2.63 5.11 -4.29
N HIS A 48 -2.25 5.50 -5.50
CA HIS A 48 -2.54 6.82 -6.05
C HIS A 48 -4.06 7.04 -6.16
N SER A 49 -4.78 6.15 -6.85
CA SER A 49 -6.23 6.26 -7.03
C SER A 49 -7.01 6.30 -5.71
N LEU A 50 -6.60 5.51 -4.70
CA LEU A 50 -7.21 5.54 -3.37
C LEU A 50 -6.93 6.85 -2.64
N PHE A 51 -5.70 7.36 -2.71
CA PHE A 51 -5.33 8.63 -2.08
C PHE A 51 -6.05 9.82 -2.73
N THR A 52 -6.17 9.83 -4.05
CA THR A 52 -6.94 10.83 -4.80
C THR A 52 -8.40 10.88 -4.36
N ARG A 53 -9.06 9.73 -4.20
CA ARG A 53 -10.43 9.67 -3.66
C ARG A 53 -10.52 10.14 -2.22
N TRP A 54 -9.55 9.78 -1.38
CA TRP A 54 -9.49 10.25 0.01
C TRP A 54 -9.38 11.78 0.08
N LEU A 55 -8.52 12.41 -0.74
CA LEU A 55 -8.40 13.87 -0.81
C LEU A 55 -9.71 14.56 -1.23
N GLN A 56 -10.43 13.99 -2.20
CA GLN A 56 -11.74 14.49 -2.61
C GLN A 56 -12.75 14.44 -1.45
N LEU A 57 -12.76 13.33 -0.70
CA LEU A 57 -13.62 13.19 0.48
C LEU A 57 -13.27 14.20 1.56
N GLN A 58 -11.97 14.40 1.86
CA GLN A 58 -11.54 15.40 2.85
C GLN A 58 -12.02 16.81 2.49
N ARG A 59 -11.96 17.17 1.21
CA ARG A 59 -12.47 18.46 0.71
C ARG A 59 -13.98 18.62 0.90
N GLN A 60 -14.74 17.55 0.66
CA GLN A 60 -16.19 17.55 0.86
C GLN A 60 -16.57 17.68 2.35
N LEU A 61 -15.83 17.01 3.23
CA LEU A 61 -16.10 17.03 4.68
C LEU A 61 -15.70 18.35 5.35
N ASN A 62 -14.60 18.98 4.91
CA ASN A 62 -14.07 20.21 5.54
C ASN A 62 -14.74 21.49 5.00
N GLY A 63 -15.57 21.38 3.96
CA GLY A 63 -16.29 22.50 3.35
C GLY A 63 -15.42 23.51 2.57
N PRO A 64 -16.03 24.36 1.74
CA PRO A 64 -15.32 25.37 0.95
C PRO A 64 -14.76 26.54 1.78
N ALA A 65 -15.25 26.73 3.01
CA ALA A 65 -14.85 27.83 3.91
C ALA A 65 -13.62 27.52 4.75
N SER A 66 -13.19 26.25 4.82
CA SER A 66 -11.90 25.92 5.40
C SER A 66 -10.83 26.31 4.38
N GLY A 67 -10.32 27.53 4.49
CA GLY A 67 -9.17 28.04 3.74
C GLY A 67 -7.87 27.24 3.96
N SER A 68 -7.94 26.08 4.60
CA SER A 68 -6.98 25.01 4.44
C SER A 68 -7.05 24.56 2.98
N GLN A 69 -6.26 25.23 2.13
CA GLN A 69 -5.80 24.66 0.86
C GLN A 69 -5.66 23.17 1.08
N ALA A 70 -6.43 22.35 0.34
CA ALA A 70 -6.35 20.90 0.40
C ALA A 70 -4.88 20.56 0.46
N SER A 71 -4.41 20.26 1.67
CA SER A 71 -3.01 20.44 1.96
C SER A 71 -2.29 19.53 0.99
N THR A 72 -1.25 20.04 0.32
CA THR A 72 -0.32 19.26 -0.49
C THR A 72 0.48 18.30 0.41
N GLU A 73 -0.18 17.74 1.42
CA GLU A 73 0.33 16.72 2.28
C GLU A 73 0.53 15.48 1.43
N SER A 74 1.75 15.00 1.51
CA SER A 74 2.11 13.72 0.93
C SER A 74 1.28 12.61 1.57
N PHE A 75 1.03 11.56 0.80
CA PHE A 75 0.38 10.34 1.29
C PHE A 75 0.99 9.81 2.60
N SER A 76 2.31 9.92 2.77
CA SER A 76 3.00 9.52 4.00
C SER A 76 2.61 10.40 5.18
N ALA A 77 2.59 11.72 5.01
CA ALA A 77 2.18 12.65 6.07
C ALA A 77 0.76 12.35 6.57
N CYS A 78 -0.21 12.20 5.65
CA CYS A 78 -1.58 11.87 6.02
C CYS A 78 -1.70 10.50 6.72
N LYS A 79 -0.87 9.53 6.34
CA LYS A 79 -0.84 8.23 7.04
C LYS A 79 -0.26 8.35 8.44
N ILE A 80 0.77 9.15 8.65
CA ILE A 80 1.39 9.35 9.96
C ILE A 80 0.46 10.15 10.89
N SER A 81 -0.27 11.13 10.35
CA SER A 81 -1.23 11.94 11.13
C SER A 81 -2.43 11.13 11.64
N ALA A 82 -2.72 9.95 11.08
CA ALA A 82 -3.73 9.01 11.56
C ALA A 82 -3.32 8.32 12.90
N GLY A 83 -3.20 9.11 13.97
CA GLY A 83 -2.55 8.69 15.23
C GLY A 83 -3.18 7.49 15.92
N ARG A 84 -4.52 7.34 15.88
CA ARG A 84 -5.22 6.16 16.45
C ARG A 84 -4.79 4.87 15.74
N TYR A 85 -4.74 4.92 14.41
CA TYR A 85 -4.32 3.79 13.57
C TYR A 85 -2.83 3.47 13.79
N GLN A 86 -1.96 4.48 13.86
CA GLN A 86 -0.53 4.25 14.12
C GLN A 86 -0.31 3.59 15.49
N ARG A 87 -1.01 4.04 16.55
CA ARG A 87 -0.94 3.39 17.87
C ARG A 87 -1.42 1.94 17.84
N ALA A 88 -2.49 1.65 17.11
CA ALA A 88 -2.97 0.27 16.95
C ALA A 88 -1.92 -0.62 16.25
N LEU A 89 -1.28 -0.12 15.19
CA LEU A 89 -0.19 -0.84 14.52
C LEU A 89 1.01 -1.08 15.44
N GLN A 90 1.39 -0.11 16.27
CA GLN A 90 2.48 -0.29 17.24
C GLN A 90 2.14 -1.38 18.26
N ARG A 91 0.94 -1.35 18.83
CA ARG A 91 0.47 -2.39 19.76
C ARG A 91 0.46 -3.77 19.13
N PHE A 92 0.00 -3.88 17.89
CA PHE A 92 0.00 -5.13 17.14
C PHE A 92 1.42 -5.68 16.95
N GLY A 93 2.36 -4.84 16.50
CA GLY A 93 3.76 -5.24 16.35
C GLY A 93 4.40 -5.68 17.66
N SER A 94 4.15 -4.96 18.76
CA SER A 94 4.62 -5.33 20.09
C SER A 94 4.03 -6.65 20.58
N ALA A 95 2.75 -6.91 20.32
CA ALA A 95 2.09 -8.16 20.70
C ALA A 95 2.68 -9.37 19.95
N LEU A 96 2.98 -9.24 18.65
CA LEU A 96 3.65 -10.30 17.90
C LEU A 96 5.03 -10.62 18.50
N LYS A 97 5.81 -9.60 18.84
CA LYS A 97 7.13 -9.78 19.46
C LYS A 97 7.02 -10.41 20.85
N ALA A 98 6.11 -9.91 21.69
CA ALA A 98 5.88 -10.42 23.04
C ALA A 98 5.39 -11.88 23.03
N GLY A 99 4.63 -12.27 22.00
CA GLY A 99 4.18 -13.65 21.79
C GLY A 99 5.20 -14.57 21.14
N GLY A 100 6.44 -14.11 20.88
CA GLY A 100 7.46 -14.93 20.21
C GLY A 100 7.20 -15.20 18.72
N LEU A 101 6.30 -14.44 18.08
CA LEU A 101 5.90 -14.61 16.67
C LEU A 101 6.78 -13.81 15.69
N GLY A 102 7.83 -13.18 16.19
CA GLY A 102 8.76 -12.35 15.42
C GLY A 102 8.30 -10.90 15.24
N ALA A 103 9.10 -10.13 14.50
CA ALA A 103 8.83 -8.72 14.21
C ALA A 103 8.00 -8.56 12.94
N TRP A 104 7.00 -7.66 12.97
CA TRP A 104 6.23 -7.31 11.79
C TRP A 104 7.02 -6.40 10.85
N TYR A 105 7.47 -6.93 9.71
CA TYR A 105 8.20 -6.16 8.71
C TYR A 105 7.28 -5.24 7.91
N ARG A 106 7.61 -3.95 7.85
CA ARG A 106 6.90 -2.96 7.03
C ARG A 106 7.78 -2.60 5.85
N LYS A 107 7.19 -2.54 4.66
CA LYS A 107 7.82 -1.86 3.52
C LYS A 107 8.18 -0.44 3.98
N PRO A 108 9.46 -0.02 3.88
CA PRO A 108 9.83 1.36 4.11
C PRO A 108 8.89 2.24 3.29
N LEU A 109 8.41 3.33 3.89
CA LEU A 109 7.74 4.37 3.12
C LEU A 109 8.81 4.97 2.22
N LYS A 110 9.02 4.40 1.03
CA LYS A 110 9.87 5.02 0.01
C LYS A 110 9.41 6.47 -0.10
N SER A 111 10.35 7.41 -0.12
CA SER A 111 10.16 8.86 -0.32
C SER A 111 9.62 9.19 -1.72
N GLY A 112 8.64 8.41 -2.21
CA GLY A 112 7.85 8.73 -3.38
C GLY A 112 6.91 9.86 -3.03
N HIS A 113 7.40 11.09 -3.13
CA HIS A 113 6.61 12.30 -3.00
C HIS A 113 5.72 12.42 -4.24
N PHE A 114 4.62 11.68 -4.28
CA PHE A 114 3.59 11.87 -5.29
C PHE A 114 2.52 12.77 -4.70
N SER A 115 2.59 14.06 -5.03
CA SER A 115 1.49 15.00 -4.82
C SER A 115 0.51 14.85 -5.98
N VAL A 116 -0.78 14.73 -5.65
CA VAL A 116 -1.84 14.78 -6.67
C VAL A 116 -2.03 16.25 -7.03
N THR A 117 -1.38 16.73 -8.09
CA THR A 117 -1.64 18.06 -8.63
C THR A 117 -2.89 18.04 -9.52
N ASN A 118 -3.55 19.20 -9.59
CA ASN A 118 -4.96 19.41 -9.91
C ASN A 118 -5.53 18.66 -11.15
N PHE A 119 -6.82 18.32 -11.06
CA PHE A 119 -7.62 17.66 -12.10
C PHE A 119 -7.86 18.61 -13.28
N GLY A 120 -7.26 18.31 -14.44
CA GLY A 120 -7.50 19.09 -15.67
C GLY A 120 -6.53 18.89 -16.83
N SER A 121 -5.39 18.21 -16.63
CA SER A 121 -4.41 18.00 -17.71
C SER A 121 -4.31 16.53 -18.11
N PRO A 122 -4.43 16.16 -19.41
CA PRO A 122 -4.26 14.78 -19.88
C PRO A 122 -2.79 14.33 -19.93
N ASN A 123 -1.89 15.02 -19.22
CA ASN A 123 -0.47 14.71 -19.27
C ASN A 123 -0.12 13.59 -18.27
N VAL A 124 -0.10 12.39 -18.83
CA VAL A 124 0.72 11.22 -18.50
C VAL A 124 1.75 11.49 -17.40
N ILE A 125 1.37 11.26 -16.14
CA ILE A 125 2.34 10.98 -15.10
C ILE A 125 2.80 9.54 -15.36
N ARG A 126 3.97 9.41 -15.96
CA ARG A 126 4.71 8.16 -15.98
C ARG A 126 5.08 7.84 -14.55
N ASP A 127 4.24 7.07 -13.86
CA ASP A 127 4.68 6.39 -12.65
C ASP A 127 5.80 5.43 -13.05
N PRO A 128 7.07 5.66 -12.63
CA PRO A 128 8.06 4.63 -12.78
C PRO A 128 7.52 3.41 -12.04
N VAL A 129 7.55 2.30 -12.77
CA VAL A 129 7.20 0.96 -12.30
C VAL A 129 7.56 0.83 -10.83
N CYS A 130 6.63 0.34 -10.00
CA CYS A 130 7.04 -0.23 -8.72
C CYS A 130 7.79 -1.52 -9.07
N THR A 131 8.99 -1.38 -9.65
CA THR A 131 9.92 -2.47 -9.80
C THR A 131 10.17 -2.93 -8.38
N MET A 132 9.91 -4.21 -8.17
CA MET A 132 10.40 -4.93 -7.02
C MET A 132 11.92 -4.82 -7.05
N SER A 133 12.45 -3.76 -6.46
CA SER A 133 13.84 -3.70 -6.03
C SER A 133 13.93 -4.61 -4.82
N TYR A 134 14.02 -5.92 -5.06
CA TYR A 134 14.75 -6.80 -4.18
C TYR A 134 16.22 -6.50 -4.44
N GLU A 135 16.77 -5.53 -3.73
CA GLU A 135 18.17 -5.56 -3.30
C GLU A 135 18.47 -4.34 -2.41
N GLU A 136 19.34 -4.63 -1.45
CA GLU A 136 20.07 -3.74 -0.54
C GLU A 136 19.33 -3.13 0.66
N GLU A 137 19.16 -3.94 1.70
CA GLU A 137 19.55 -3.53 3.06
C GLU A 137 19.85 -4.76 3.93
N ALA A 138 20.94 -5.43 3.58
CA ALA A 138 21.63 -6.39 4.45
C ALA A 138 22.55 -5.68 5.49
N LEU A 139 22.32 -4.40 5.78
CA LEU A 139 23.15 -3.60 6.69
C LEU A 139 22.35 -3.01 7.85
N ALA A 140 21.81 -3.89 8.70
CA ALA A 140 21.60 -3.59 10.12
C ALA A 140 21.30 -4.88 10.90
N MET A 141 22.10 -5.93 10.70
CA MET A 141 22.25 -6.94 11.74
C MET A 141 23.25 -6.37 12.76
N PRO A 142 22.89 -6.13 14.04
CA PRO A 142 23.90 -5.93 15.05
C PRO A 142 24.79 -7.18 15.08
N LYS A 143 26.10 -7.00 14.91
CA LYS A 143 27.08 -8.05 15.18
C LYS A 143 27.05 -8.31 16.69
N GLU A 144 26.28 -9.32 17.10
CA GLU A 144 26.45 -9.92 18.42
C GLU A 144 27.86 -10.55 18.43
N HIS A 145 28.76 -9.95 19.21
CA HIS A 145 30.03 -10.53 19.57
C HIS A 145 29.78 -11.82 20.38
N PRO A 146 30.63 -12.85 20.25
CA PRO A 146 30.45 -14.10 20.96
C PRO A 146 30.64 -13.87 22.47
N CYS A 147 29.54 -13.88 23.23
CA CYS A 147 29.63 -14.09 24.67
C CYS A 147 30.08 -15.54 24.91
N LEU A 148 31.38 -15.67 25.16
CA LEU A 148 31.98 -16.81 25.83
C LEU A 148 31.22 -17.10 27.12
N PHE A 149 30.62 -18.28 27.21
CA PHE A 149 30.55 -18.99 28.48
C PHE A 149 31.19 -20.36 28.27
N GLN A 150 32.43 -20.45 28.75
CA GLN A 150 33.08 -21.70 29.10
C GLN A 150 32.30 -22.36 30.24
N LYS A 151 32.31 -23.70 30.20
CA LYS A 151 31.80 -24.71 31.14
C LYS A 151 31.41 -24.27 32.55
#